data_AF-A0A7V3H6R2-F1
#
_entry.id   AF-A0A7V3H6R2-F1
#
_cell.length_a   1.000
_cell.length_b   1.000
_cell.length_c   1.000
_cell.angle_alpha   90.00
_cell.angle_beta   90.00
_cell.angle_gamma   90.00
#
_symmetry.space_group_name_H-M   'P 1'
#
loop_
_entity.id
_entity.type
_entity.pdbx_description
1 polymer ?
#
loop_
_entity_poly.entity_id
_entity_poly.type
_entity_poly.pdbx_seq_one_letter_code
_entity_poly.pdbx_strand_id
1 'polypeptide(L)'
;MNRLARIFWDLQIEDPMGLEEFCEAVRGGRYGAASPEEMAEFLGEVERAILENIELKLAESPHLAPLRQAKIDETQVLIGDLLRRYGPGGP
;
A
#
# COMPACT_ATOMS: atom_id res chain seq x y z
N MET A 1 4.91 -9.42 -7.70
CA MET A 1 5.48 -9.06 -6.40
C MET A 1 6.83 -8.46 -6.61
N ASN A 2 6.89 -7.12 -6.58
CA ASN A 2 8.13 -6.39 -6.77
C ASN A 2 9.00 -6.40 -5.50
N ARG A 3 10.22 -5.86 -5.58
CA ARG A 3 11.18 -5.85 -4.48
C ARG A 3 10.64 -5.12 -3.25
N LEU A 4 10.06 -3.93 -3.45
CA LEU A 4 9.54 -3.11 -2.36
C LEU A 4 8.39 -3.79 -1.62
N ALA A 5 7.49 -4.48 -2.33
CA ALA A 5 6.40 -5.26 -1.74
C ALA A 5 6.93 -6.35 -0.82
N ARG A 6 7.97 -7.08 -1.25
CA ARG A 6 8.62 -8.09 -0.40
C ARG A 6 9.15 -7.48 0.89
N ILE A 7 9.92 -6.39 0.78
CA ILE A 7 10.50 -5.72 1.96
C ILE A 7 9.38 -5.23 2.90
N PHE A 8 8.36 -4.60 2.35
CA PHE A 8 7.24 -4.08 3.14
C PHE A 8 6.53 -5.18 3.91
N TRP A 9 6.25 -6.32 3.28
CA TRP A 9 5.58 -7.45 3.94
C TRP A 9 6.45 -8.16 4.95
N ASP A 10 7.75 -8.31 4.68
CA ASP A 10 8.70 -8.86 5.65
C ASP A 10 8.76 -7.97 6.91
N LEU A 11 8.74 -6.64 6.75
CA LEU A 11 8.70 -5.69 7.86
C LEU A 11 7.42 -5.81 8.71
N GLN A 12 6.27 -6.16 8.12
CA GLN A 12 5.03 -6.32 8.89
C GLN A 12 5.11 -7.46 9.93
N ILE A 13 6.08 -8.37 9.80
CA ILE A 13 6.28 -9.48 10.74
C ILE A 13 7.25 -9.08 11.86
N GLU A 14 8.32 -8.36 11.54
CA GLU A 14 9.42 -8.08 12.46
C GLU A 14 9.31 -6.70 13.16
N ASP A 15 8.92 -5.67 12.42
CA ASP A 15 8.84 -4.28 12.88
C ASP A 15 7.78 -3.51 12.05
N PRO A 16 6.50 -3.57 12.46
CA PRO A 16 5.40 -3.04 11.66
C PRO A 16 5.55 -1.54 11.37
N MET A 17 5.78 -1.23 10.10
CA MET A 17 5.91 0.13 9.58
C MET A 17 4.65 0.53 8.82
N GLY A 18 4.20 1.78 8.99
CA GLY A 18 3.09 2.33 8.22
C GLY A 18 3.45 2.49 6.73
N LEU A 19 2.46 2.40 5.84
CA LEU A 19 2.69 2.50 4.40
C LEU A 19 3.35 3.83 3.99
N GLU A 20 2.88 4.95 4.55
CA GLU A 20 3.46 6.28 4.27
C GLU A 20 4.90 6.41 4.77
N GLU A 21 5.18 5.90 5.97
CA GLU A 21 6.54 5.86 6.54
C GLU A 21 7.47 5.01 5.69
N PHE A 22 6.98 3.88 5.17
CA PHE A 22 7.73 3.04 4.25
C PHE A 22 8.06 3.77 2.94
N CYS A 23 7.09 4.46 2.34
CA CYS A 23 7.33 5.26 1.13
C CYS A 23 8.40 6.35 1.36
N GLU A 24 8.35 7.03 2.50
CA GLU A 24 9.36 8.02 2.88
C GLU A 24 10.75 7.39 3.04
N ALA A 25 10.84 6.24 3.70
CA ALA A 25 12.09 5.52 3.86
C ALA A 25 12.68 5.05 2.52
N VAL A 26 11.83 4.57 1.59
CA VAL A 26 12.25 4.20 0.22
C VAL A 26 12.75 5.43 -0.54
N ARG A 27 12.04 6.55 -0.49
CA ARG A 27 12.46 7.81 -1.11
C ARG A 27 13.81 8.29 -0.54
N GLY A 28 14.01 8.12 0.76
CA GLY A 28 15.29 8.40 1.43
C GLY A 28 16.41 7.40 1.12
N GLY A 29 16.15 6.38 0.30
CA GLY A 29 17.13 5.38 -0.12
C GLY A 29 17.45 4.30 0.92
N ARG A 30 16.67 4.19 2.01
CA ARG A 30 16.90 3.21 3.11
C ARG A 30 16.95 1.76 2.61
N TYR A 31 16.22 1.47 1.54
CA TYR A 31 16.09 0.13 0.95
C TYR A 31 16.73 0.02 -0.44
N GLY A 32 17.63 0.96 -0.76
CA GLY A 32 18.22 1.14 -2.09
C GLY A 32 17.42 2.10 -2.97
N ALA A 33 18.01 2.46 -4.12
CA ALA A 33 17.35 3.33 -5.09
C ALA A 33 16.10 2.62 -5.65
N ALA A 34 14.98 3.34 -5.65
CA ALA A 34 13.73 2.92 -6.27
C ALA A 34 13.30 3.95 -7.31
N SER A 35 12.84 3.49 -8.46
CA SER A 35 12.28 4.41 -9.46
C SER A 35 10.82 4.76 -9.12
N PRO A 36 10.30 5.89 -9.63
CA PRO A 36 8.88 6.22 -9.50
C PRO A 36 7.95 5.12 -10.03
N GLU A 37 8.35 4.42 -11.09
CA GLU A 37 7.61 3.29 -11.65
C GLU A 37 7.60 2.09 -10.69
N GLU A 38 8.74 1.76 -10.08
CA GLU A 38 8.81 0.69 -9.06
C GLU A 38 7.91 1.03 -7.85
N MET A 39 7.87 2.30 -7.45
CA MET A 39 6.98 2.76 -6.40
C MET A 39 5.51 2.64 -6.78
N ALA A 40 5.14 3.00 -8.01
CA ALA A 40 3.77 2.87 -8.49
C ALA A 40 3.33 1.40 -8.58
N GLU A 41 4.20 0.51 -9.06
CA GLU A 41 3.95 -0.93 -9.06
C GLU A 41 3.74 -1.45 -7.63
N PHE A 42 4.56 -1.02 -6.68
CA PHE A 42 4.44 -1.41 -5.26
C PHE A 42 3.10 -0.96 -4.68
N LEU A 43 2.74 0.31 -4.85
CA LEU A 43 1.51 0.87 -4.32
C LEU A 43 0.27 0.17 -4.92
N GLY A 44 0.30 -0.17 -6.21
CA GLY A 44 -0.77 -0.95 -6.84
C GLY A 44 -0.84 -2.42 -6.35
N GLU A 45 0.28 -3.02 -5.97
CA GLU A 45 0.27 -4.34 -5.30
C GLU A 45 -0.34 -4.26 -3.89
N VAL A 46 0.02 -3.23 -3.11
CA VAL A 46 -0.53 -3.00 -1.77
C VAL A 46 -2.02 -2.70 -1.80
N GLU A 47 -2.47 -1.84 -2.72
CA GLU A 47 -3.89 -1.53 -2.91
C GLU A 47 -4.70 -2.82 -3.14
N ARG A 48 -4.25 -3.65 -4.07
CA ARG A 48 -4.92 -4.92 -4.39
C ARG A 48 -4.99 -5.84 -3.17
N ALA A 49 -3.89 -5.98 -2.42
CA ALA A 49 -3.85 -6.81 -1.23
C ALA A 49 -4.82 -6.31 -0.15
N ILE A 50 -4.95 -4.99 0.04
CA ILE A 50 -5.90 -4.40 0.99
C ILE A 50 -7.34 -4.66 0.53
N LEU A 51 -7.64 -4.46 -0.75
CA LEU A 51 -8.98 -4.70 -1.30
C LEU A 51 -9.38 -6.18 -1.19
N GLU A 52 -8.47 -7.10 -1.51
CA GLU A 52 -8.69 -8.54 -1.32
C GLU A 52 -8.93 -8.89 0.17
N ASN A 53 -8.21 -8.27 1.09
CA ASN A 53 -8.41 -8.45 2.52
C ASN A 53 -9.79 -7.95 3.00
N ILE A 54 -10.26 -6.83 2.45
CA ILE A 54 -11.61 -6.31 2.73
C ILE A 54 -12.66 -7.33 2.30
N GLU A 55 -12.57 -7.88 1.08
CA GLU A 55 -13.51 -8.89 0.59
C GLU A 55 -13.47 -10.17 1.44
N LEU A 56 -12.28 -10.63 1.83
CA LEU A 56 -12.13 -11.78 2.72
C LEU A 56 -12.81 -11.53 4.07
N LYS A 57 -12.55 -10.39 4.70
CA LYS A 57 -13.18 -10.03 5.98
C LYS A 57 -14.69 -9.90 5.89
N LEU A 58 -15.22 -9.46 4.75
CA LEU A 58 -16.66 -9.42 4.50
C LEU A 58 -17.27 -10.82 4.39
N ALA A 59 -16.56 -11.76 3.77
CA ALA A 59 -16.97 -13.15 3.71
C ALA A 59 -16.96 -13.80 5.10
N GLU A 60 -15.97 -13.50 5.94
CA GLU A 60 -15.86 -13.99 7.31
C GLU A 60 -16.85 -13.29 8.28
N SER A 61 -17.17 -12.02 8.01
CA SER A 61 -17.98 -11.17 8.87
C SER A 61 -18.97 -10.32 8.05
N PRO A 62 -20.10 -10.91 7.60
CA PRO A 62 -21.08 -10.23 6.74
C PRO A 62 -21.68 -8.94 7.33
N HIS A 63 -21.66 -8.80 8.66
CA HIS A 63 -22.11 -7.59 9.35
C HIS A 63 -21.26 -6.35 9.05
N LEU A 64 -20.06 -6.52 8.50
CA LEU A 64 -19.18 -5.43 8.04
C LEU A 64 -19.57 -4.90 6.65
N ALA A 65 -20.53 -5.50 5.95
CA ALA A 65 -20.95 -5.07 4.60
C ALA A 65 -21.25 -3.56 4.46
N PRO A 66 -21.89 -2.88 5.44
CA PRO A 66 -22.09 -1.44 5.36
C PRO A 66 -20.80 -0.61 5.32
N LEU A 67 -19.67 -1.16 5.80
CA LEU A 67 -18.36 -0.49 5.82
C LEU A 67 -17.56 -0.69 4.54
N ARG A 68 -17.99 -1.60 3.65
CA ARG A 68 -17.23 -1.98 2.44
C ARG A 68 -16.81 -0.77 1.62
N GLN A 69 -17.80 0.04 1.20
CA GLN A 69 -17.52 1.16 0.30
C GLN A 69 -16.63 2.21 0.96
N ALA A 70 -16.89 2.54 2.23
CA ALA A 70 -16.07 3.49 2.96
C ALA A 70 -14.61 3.04 3.05
N LYS A 71 -14.34 1.74 3.28
CA LYS A 71 -12.98 1.21 3.35
C LYS A 71 -12.28 1.17 1.99
N ILE A 72 -13.01 0.90 0.91
CA ILE A 72 -12.48 0.98 -0.45
C ILE A 72 -12.10 2.43 -0.77
N ASP A 73 -13.00 3.40 -0.50
CA ASP A 73 -12.77 4.81 -0.79
C ASP A 73 -11.57 5.36 0.02
N GLU A 74 -11.48 5.03 1.32
CA GLU A 74 -10.34 5.37 2.18
C GLU A 74 -9.02 4.83 1.60
N THR A 75 -9.02 3.57 1.12
CA THR A 75 -7.84 2.92 0.55
C THR A 75 -7.42 3.62 -0.75
N GLN A 76 -8.36 3.90 -1.64
CA GLN A 76 -8.09 4.55 -2.93
C GLN A 76 -7.59 5.98 -2.77
N VAL A 77 -8.15 6.74 -1.81
CA VAL A 77 -7.67 8.08 -1.48
C VAL A 77 -6.22 8.03 -0.98
N LEU A 78 -5.92 7.14 -0.02
CA LEU A 78 -4.56 6.97 0.51
C LEU A 78 -3.57 6.60 -0.60
N ILE A 79 -3.86 5.59 -1.41
CA ILE A 79 -2.97 5.13 -2.48
C ILE A 79 -2.80 6.22 -3.55
N GLY A 80 -3.87 6.91 -3.91
CA GLY A 80 -3.82 8.04 -4.85
C GLY A 80 -2.97 9.21 -4.34
N ASP A 81 -3.01 9.51 -3.04
CA ASP A 81 -2.13 10.49 -2.41
C ASP A 81 -0.66 10.07 -2.48
N LEU A 82 -0.35 8.81 -2.18
CA LEU A 82 1.01 8.30 -2.23
C LEU A 82 1.55 8.24 -3.66
N LEU A 83 0.74 7.82 -4.64
CA LEU A 83 1.11 7.83 -6.05
C LEU A 83 1.45 9.24 -6.55
N ARG A 84 0.69 10.26 -6.13
CA ARG A 84 1.00 11.66 -6.47
C ARG A 84 2.33 12.14 -5.89
N ARG A 85 2.75 11.61 -4.74
CA ARG A 85 3.98 12.03 -4.05
C ARG A 85 5.21 11.26 -4.51
N TYR A 86 5.06 9.97 -4.81
CA TYR A 86 6.19 9.06 -5.02
C TYR A 86 6.16 8.30 -6.36
N GLY A 87 5.04 8.34 -7.08
CA GLY A 87 4.89 7.71 -8.40
C GLY A 87 5.36 8.61 -9.56
N PRO A 88 5.17 8.17 -10.81
CA PRO A 88 5.57 8.93 -11.99
C PRO A 88 4.91 10.31 -12.03
N GLY A 89 5.71 11.37 -12.00
CA GLY A 89 5.23 12.76 -11.96
C GLY A 89 5.14 13.38 -10.56
N GLY A 90 5.60 12.68 -9.52
CA GLY A 90 5.88 13.29 -8.22
C GLY A 90 7.02 14.32 -8.30
N PRO A 91 7.07 15.29 -7.36
CA PRO A 91 8.09 16.35 -7.32
C PRO A 91 9.51 15.84 -7.08
#